data_AF-A0A2T2NT49-F1
#
_entry.id   AF-A0A2T2NT49-F1
#
_cell.length_a   1.000
_cell.length_b   1.000
_cell.length_c   1.000
_cell.angle_alpha   90.00
_cell.angle_beta   90.00
_cell.angle_gamma   90.00
#
_symmetry.space_group_name_H-M   'P 1'
#
loop_
_entity.id
_entity.type
_entity.pdbx_description
1 polymer ?
#
loop_
_entity_poly.entity_id
_entity_poly.type
_entity_poly.pdbx_seq_one_letter_code
_entity_poly.pdbx_strand_id
1 'polypeptide(L)'
;ASFEGPLLSPYEGGIFHLAFVIPPRYPWKPPKFRLLTRIYHPNIDSHGKICYDISKGWEATWTVQSVVVTIAGLLDKPGVDDPLVPEILEVYMNDRPLFDENSKKYTQKYAMETNSGEELGERFSEACQELGEGSQ
;
A
#
# COMPACT_ATOMS: atom_id res chain seq x y z
N ALA A 1 -5.08 3.44 -9.54
CA ALA A 1 -6.34 3.10 -8.84
C ALA A 1 -6.34 3.76 -7.46
N SER A 2 -7.49 3.86 -6.80
CA SER A 2 -7.58 4.30 -5.40
C SER A 2 -8.64 3.50 -4.65
N PHE A 3 -8.56 3.50 -3.32
CA PHE A 3 -9.54 2.88 -2.44
C PHE A 3 -9.65 3.65 -1.12
N GLU A 4 -10.81 3.52 -0.46
CA GLU A 4 -11.05 4.08 0.87
C GLU A 4 -10.44 3.18 1.95
N GLY A 5 -9.85 3.77 2.98
CA GLY A 5 -9.33 3.05 4.13
C GLY A 5 -10.42 2.27 4.86
N PRO A 6 -10.10 1.10 5.45
CA PRO A 6 -11.09 0.26 6.13
C PRO A 6 -11.83 1.00 7.25
N LEU A 7 -13.14 0.73 7.38
CA LEU A 7 -13.95 1.22 8.49
C LEU A 7 -13.45 0.65 9.82
N LEU A 8 -13.61 1.43 10.89
CA LEU A 8 -13.19 1.10 12.26
C LEU A 8 -11.68 0.84 12.40
N SER A 9 -10.89 1.41 11.49
CA SER A 9 -9.43 1.36 11.48
C SER A 9 -8.86 2.78 11.59
N PRO A 10 -7.57 2.96 11.96
CA PRO A 10 -6.95 4.28 11.94
C PRO A 10 -6.77 4.86 10.52
N TYR A 11 -7.14 4.11 9.48
CA TYR A 11 -7.12 4.53 8.08
C TYR A 11 -8.49 5.01 7.58
N GLU A 12 -9.55 4.88 8.39
CA GLU A 12 -10.91 5.27 8.03
C GLU A 12 -10.98 6.72 7.52
N GLY A 13 -11.72 6.93 6.43
CA GLY A 13 -11.89 8.23 5.78
C GLY A 13 -10.73 8.70 4.90
N GLY A 14 -9.60 7.96 4.88
CA GLY A 14 -8.50 8.22 3.95
C GLY A 14 -8.69 7.58 2.58
N ILE A 15 -8.17 8.23 1.54
CA ILE A 15 -8.07 7.74 0.16
C ILE A 15 -6.63 7.34 -0.14
N PHE A 16 -6.45 6.07 -0.49
CA PHE A 16 -5.15 5.47 -0.75
C PHE A 16 -4.98 5.20 -2.24
N HIS A 17 -3.97 5.81 -2.86
CA HIS A 17 -3.67 5.72 -4.28
C HIS A 17 -2.62 4.64 -4.55
N LEU A 18 -2.83 3.87 -5.62
CA LEU A 18 -1.95 2.80 -6.09
C LEU A 18 -1.58 3.02 -7.56
N ALA A 19 -0.28 2.92 -7.85
CA ALA A 19 0.24 2.79 -9.20
C ALA A 19 0.31 1.31 -9.58
N PHE A 20 -0.05 1.00 -10.82
CA PHE A 20 0.04 -0.34 -11.40
C PHE A 20 0.80 -0.29 -12.72
N VAL A 21 1.67 -1.27 -12.94
CA VAL A 21 2.28 -1.56 -14.24
C VAL A 21 1.79 -2.93 -14.69
N ILE A 22 1.03 -2.95 -15.78
CA ILE A 22 0.48 -4.17 -16.36
C ILE A 22 1.52 -4.76 -17.33
N PRO A 23 2.04 -5.97 -17.08
CA PRO A 23 3.02 -6.57 -17.98
C PRO A 23 2.36 -7.07 -19.27
N PRO A 24 3.11 -7.22 -20.38
CA PRO A 24 2.57 -7.72 -21.65
C PRO A 24 1.93 -9.11 -21.59
N ARG A 25 2.33 -9.94 -20.61
CA ARG A 25 1.81 -11.30 -20.40
C ARG A 25 0.74 -11.37 -19.31
N TYR A 26 0.12 -10.27 -18.93
CA TYR A 26 -1.01 -10.29 -17.99
C TYR A 26 -2.21 -11.05 -18.60
N PRO A 27 -2.96 -11.87 -17.81
CA PRO A 27 -2.77 -12.19 -16.40
C PRO A 27 -1.88 -13.43 -16.12
N TRP A 28 -1.08 -13.94 -17.06
CA TRP A 28 -0.12 -15.02 -16.79
C TRP A 28 1.10 -14.54 -15.99
N LYS A 29 1.41 -13.25 -16.03
CA LYS A 29 2.30 -12.57 -15.09
C LYS A 29 1.51 -11.56 -14.24
N PRO A 30 1.75 -11.48 -12.92
CA PRO A 30 1.07 -10.52 -12.07
C PRO A 30 1.43 -9.08 -12.44
N PRO A 31 0.54 -8.11 -12.18
CA PRO A 31 0.88 -6.70 -12.28
C PRO A 31 1.92 -6.33 -11.20
N LYS A 32 2.80 -5.37 -11.51
CA LYS A 32 3.61 -4.72 -10.48
C LYS A 32 2.83 -3.53 -9.91
N PHE A 33 2.97 -3.23 -8.64
CA PHE A 33 2.26 -2.12 -8.01
C PHE A 33 3.03 -1.47 -6.86
N ARG A 34 2.66 -0.23 -6.54
CA ARG A 34 3.24 0.61 -5.49
C ARG A 34 2.14 1.47 -4.85
N LEU A 35 2.21 1.69 -3.54
CA LEU A 35 1.37 2.64 -2.84
C LEU A 35 1.92 4.07 -3.01
N LEU A 36 1.11 4.95 -3.59
CA LEU A 36 1.44 6.37 -3.82
C LEU A 36 1.02 7.28 -2.68
N THR A 37 0.07 6.87 -1.84
CA THR A 37 -0.24 7.59 -0.61
C THR A 37 0.76 7.21 0.48
N ARG A 38 1.31 8.17 1.22
CA ARG A 38 2.20 7.84 2.35
C ARG A 38 1.38 7.24 3.47
N ILE A 39 1.93 6.24 4.16
CA ILE A 39 1.23 5.50 5.20
C ILE A 39 2.19 5.12 6.31
N TYR A 40 1.66 5.03 7.53
CA TYR A 40 2.33 4.44 8.67
C TYR A 40 1.80 3.01 8.83
N HIS A 41 2.54 2.00 8.37
CA HIS A 41 2.09 0.61 8.34
C HIS A 41 3.28 -0.36 8.40
N PRO A 42 3.24 -1.46 9.17
CA PRO A 42 4.41 -2.33 9.34
C PRO A 42 4.79 -3.13 8.07
N ASN A 43 3.83 -3.40 7.18
CA ASN A 43 4.06 -4.09 5.91
C ASN A 43 4.19 -3.15 4.70
N ILE A 44 4.29 -1.82 4.90
CA ILE A 44 4.45 -0.87 3.79
C ILE A 44 5.56 0.13 4.13
N ASP A 45 6.59 0.20 3.30
CA ASP A 45 7.72 1.10 3.54
C ASP A 45 7.43 2.57 3.14
N SER A 46 8.37 3.46 3.44
CA SER A 46 8.29 4.90 3.12
C SER A 46 8.19 5.20 1.62
N HIS A 47 8.64 4.28 0.77
CA HIS A 47 8.56 4.35 -0.69
C HIS A 47 7.28 3.68 -1.23
N GLY A 48 6.40 3.19 -0.36
CA GLY A 48 5.15 2.53 -0.73
C GLY A 48 5.33 1.12 -1.30
N LYS A 49 6.46 0.45 -1.04
CA LYS A 49 6.62 -0.98 -1.29
C LYS A 49 5.73 -1.72 -0.31
N ILE A 50 5.01 -2.73 -0.78
CA ILE A 50 4.14 -3.55 0.06
C ILE A 50 4.79 -4.92 0.24
N CYS A 51 4.83 -5.43 1.47
CA CYS A 51 5.30 -6.78 1.80
C CYS A 51 4.28 -7.84 1.40
N TYR A 52 3.89 -7.83 0.13
CA TYR A 52 2.98 -8.80 -0.43
C TYR A 52 3.59 -9.30 -1.74
N ASP A 53 4.22 -10.47 -1.66
CA ASP A 53 4.70 -11.14 -2.86
C ASP A 53 3.52 -11.77 -3.61
N ILE A 54 2.87 -10.95 -4.41
CA ILE A 54 1.76 -11.37 -5.26
C ILE A 54 2.14 -12.56 -6.15
N SER A 55 3.42 -12.72 -6.51
CA SER A 55 3.85 -13.79 -7.41
C SER A 55 3.70 -15.18 -6.80
N LYS A 56 3.72 -15.32 -5.47
CA LYS A 56 3.55 -16.60 -4.77
C LYS A 56 2.10 -17.10 -4.78
N GLY A 57 1.11 -16.21 -4.95
CA GLY A 57 -0.32 -16.53 -4.89
C GLY A 57 -1.13 -16.08 -6.10
N TRP A 58 -0.49 -15.54 -7.14
CA TRP A 58 -1.17 -15.00 -8.31
C TRP A 58 -1.73 -16.11 -9.19
N GLU A 59 -3.04 -16.04 -9.43
CA GLU A 59 -3.71 -16.87 -10.43
C GLU A 59 -4.19 -16.00 -11.59
N ALA A 60 -4.24 -16.56 -12.79
CA ALA A 60 -4.69 -15.84 -13.99
C ALA A 60 -6.17 -15.42 -13.94
N THR A 61 -6.92 -15.87 -12.93
CA THR A 61 -8.30 -15.47 -12.60
C THR A 61 -8.36 -14.18 -11.77
N TRP A 62 -7.25 -13.76 -11.15
CA TRP A 62 -7.19 -12.57 -10.32
C TRP A 62 -7.14 -11.29 -11.17
N THR A 63 -7.63 -10.20 -10.60
CA THR A 63 -7.73 -8.90 -11.25
C THR A 63 -6.97 -7.82 -10.49
N VAL A 64 -6.75 -6.66 -11.10
CA VAL A 64 -6.27 -5.46 -10.40
C VAL A 64 -7.17 -5.13 -9.20
N GLN A 65 -8.48 -5.33 -9.31
CA GLN A 65 -9.42 -5.15 -8.21
C GLN A 65 -9.18 -6.15 -7.08
N SER A 66 -8.87 -7.42 -7.39
CA SER A 66 -8.48 -8.42 -6.39
C SER A 66 -7.27 -7.93 -5.59
N VAL A 67 -6.27 -7.34 -6.25
CA VAL A 67 -5.09 -6.76 -5.58
C VAL A 67 -5.48 -5.62 -4.63
N VAL A 68 -6.33 -4.70 -5.10
CA VAL A 68 -6.82 -3.57 -4.27
C VAL A 68 -7.53 -4.07 -3.02
N VAL A 69 -8.40 -5.09 -3.15
CA VAL A 69 -9.11 -5.71 -2.02
C VAL A 69 -8.13 -6.36 -1.04
N THR A 70 -7.12 -7.08 -1.54
CA THR A 70 -6.08 -7.67 -0.69
C THR A 70 -5.29 -6.62 0.09
N ILE A 71 -4.92 -5.51 -0.56
CA ILE A 71 -4.22 -4.41 0.11
C ILE A 71 -5.11 -3.77 1.17
N ALA A 72 -6.38 -3.51 0.89
CA ALA A 72 -7.32 -3.00 1.89
C ALA A 72 -7.44 -3.94 3.11
N GLY A 73 -7.46 -5.26 2.88
CA GLY A 73 -7.43 -6.26 3.95
C GLY A 73 -6.13 -6.26 4.76
N LEU A 74 -4.98 -5.99 4.12
CA LEU A 74 -3.70 -5.84 4.79
C LEU A 74 -3.68 -4.62 5.72
N LEU A 75 -4.32 -3.51 5.31
CA LEU A 75 -4.46 -2.32 6.16
C LEU A 75 -5.31 -2.61 7.40
N ASP A 76 -6.37 -3.41 7.27
CA ASP A 76 -7.21 -3.83 8.41
C ASP A 76 -6.43 -4.76 9.36
N LYS A 77 -5.67 -5.71 8.79
CA LYS A 77 -4.93 -6.73 9.55
C LYS A 77 -3.49 -6.81 9.07
N PRO A 78 -2.57 -6.09 9.74
CA PRO A 78 -1.16 -6.17 9.44
C PRO A 78 -0.60 -7.59 9.59
N GLY A 79 0.25 -8.00 8.65
CA GLY A 79 1.00 -9.25 8.71
C GLY A 79 2.19 -9.13 9.66
N VAL A 80 2.44 -10.17 10.46
CA VAL A 80 3.37 -10.12 11.60
C VAL A 80 4.65 -10.91 11.37
N ASP A 81 4.66 -11.80 10.37
CA ASP A 81 5.76 -12.74 10.15
C ASP A 81 6.97 -12.07 9.46
N ASP A 82 6.73 -11.19 8.47
CA ASP A 82 7.76 -10.51 7.69
C ASP A 82 7.42 -9.01 7.48
N PRO A 83 7.58 -8.13 8.50
CA PRO A 83 7.34 -6.70 8.32
C PRO A 83 8.41 -6.05 7.42
N LEU A 84 8.02 -5.06 6.63
CA LEU A 84 8.99 -4.18 5.95
C LEU A 84 9.54 -3.11 6.88
N VAL A 85 8.79 -2.75 7.91
CA VAL A 85 9.16 -1.74 8.92
C VAL A 85 8.98 -2.35 10.32
N PRO A 86 9.99 -3.10 10.81
CA PRO A 86 9.92 -3.79 12.10
C PRO A 86 9.61 -2.87 13.28
N GLU A 87 10.08 -1.62 13.23
CA GLU A 87 9.86 -0.61 14.27
C GLU A 87 8.37 -0.27 14.41
N ILE A 88 7.64 -0.21 13.29
CA ILE A 88 6.19 0.02 13.32
C ILE A 88 5.47 -1.23 13.84
N LEU A 89 5.97 -2.43 13.49
CA LEU A 89 5.40 -3.68 14.02
C LEU A 89 5.56 -3.77 15.54
N GLU A 90 6.70 -3.36 16.07
CA GLU A 90 6.95 -3.34 17.51
C GLU A 90 5.93 -2.45 18.23
N VAL A 91 5.66 -1.25 17.70
CA VAL A 91 4.62 -0.36 18.25
C VAL A 91 3.24 -1.00 18.12
N TYR A 92 2.92 -1.61 16.98
CA TYR A 92 1.64 -2.30 16.78
C TYR A 92 1.40 -3.42 17.81
N MET A 93 2.45 -4.16 18.18
CA MET A 93 2.37 -5.28 19.12
C MET A 93 2.36 -4.85 20.59
N ASN A 94 3.14 -3.82 20.93
CA ASN A 94 3.40 -3.44 22.32
C ASN A 94 2.61 -2.22 22.79
N ASP A 95 2.19 -1.34 21.88
CA ASP A 95 1.44 -0.12 22.18
C ASP A 95 0.42 0.19 21.07
N ARG A 96 -0.67 -0.59 21.08
CA ARG A 96 -1.74 -0.43 20.10
C ARG A 96 -2.36 0.98 20.07
N PRO A 97 -2.62 1.65 21.20
CA PRO A 97 -3.09 3.04 21.20
C PRO A 97 -2.13 4.01 20.49
N LEU A 98 -0.82 3.90 20.72
CA LEU A 98 0.17 4.74 20.03
C LEU A 98 0.23 4.44 18.52
N PHE A 99 0.14 3.16 18.15
CA PHE A 99 0.03 2.77 16.74
C PHE A 99 -1.18 3.43 16.07
N ASP A 100 -2.36 3.30 16.66
CA ASP A 100 -3.59 3.86 16.10
C ASP A 100 -3.51 5.39 16.00
N GLU A 101 -2.92 6.06 17.00
CA GLU A 101 -2.71 7.51 16.98
C GLU A 101 -1.77 7.95 15.83
N ASN A 102 -0.63 7.27 15.68
CA ASN A 102 0.35 7.57 14.63
C ASN A 102 -0.23 7.30 13.23
N SER A 103 -0.89 6.16 13.05
CA SER A 103 -1.57 5.79 11.80
C SER A 103 -2.62 6.81 11.43
N LYS A 104 -3.47 7.24 12.39
CA LYS A 104 -4.49 8.27 12.16
C LYS A 104 -3.88 9.63 11.79
N LYS A 105 -2.80 10.06 12.45
CA LYS A 105 -2.07 11.28 12.11
C LYS A 105 -1.54 11.22 10.67
N TYR A 106 -1.00 10.09 10.24
CA TYR A 106 -0.55 9.89 8.86
C TYR A 106 -1.71 9.89 7.86
N THR A 107 -2.80 9.20 8.15
CA THR A 107 -4.02 9.19 7.31
C THR A 107 -4.54 10.61 7.11
N GLN A 108 -4.71 11.37 8.19
CA GLN A 108 -5.17 12.76 8.14
C GLN A 108 -4.22 13.67 7.36
N LYS A 109 -2.91 13.40 7.43
CA LYS A 109 -1.90 14.22 6.78
C LYS A 109 -1.74 13.91 5.30
N TYR A 110 -1.89 12.66 4.86
CA TYR A 110 -1.49 12.23 3.52
C TYR A 110 -2.60 11.60 2.68
N ALA A 111 -3.65 11.09 3.30
CA ALA A 111 -4.72 10.35 2.62
C ALA A 111 -6.03 11.13 2.53
N MET A 112 -6.13 12.34 3.09
CA MET A 112 -7.34 13.16 2.94
C MET A 112 -7.41 13.78 1.55
N GLU A 113 -8.61 13.90 0.97
CA GLU A 113 -8.85 14.42 -0.41
C GLU A 113 -8.20 15.78 -0.72
N THR A 114 -7.86 16.57 0.30
CA THR A 114 -7.24 17.89 0.17
C THR A 114 -5.74 17.88 -0.07
N ASN A 115 -5.07 16.71 -0.01
CA ASN A 115 -3.64 16.66 -0.25
C ASN A 115 -3.30 16.78 -1.74
N SER A 116 -2.54 17.83 -2.04
CA SER A 116 -2.14 18.34 -3.35
C SER A 116 -1.71 17.24 -4.33
N GLY A 117 -2.39 17.16 -5.49
CA GLY A 117 -2.07 16.24 -6.57
C GLY A 117 -0.64 16.32 -7.12
N GLU A 118 0.13 17.33 -6.73
CA GLU A 118 1.56 17.48 -7.04
C GLU A 118 2.41 16.39 -6.38
N GLU A 119 2.26 16.14 -5.07
CA GLU A 119 2.99 15.07 -4.37
C GLU A 119 2.63 13.69 -4.94
N LEU A 120 1.35 13.45 -5.21
CA LEU A 120 0.91 12.21 -5.85
C LEU A 120 1.52 12.05 -7.26
N GLY A 121 1.70 13.13 -8.00
CA GLY A 121 2.34 13.14 -9.32
C GLY A 121 3.83 12.83 -9.26
N GLU A 122 4.55 13.38 -8.28
CA GLU A 122 5.96 13.06 -8.03
C GLU A 122 6.13 11.58 -7.68
N ARG A 123 5.35 11.10 -6.70
CA ARG A 123 5.39 9.69 -6.28
C ARG A 123 4.96 8.73 -7.39
N PHE A 124 4.04 9.13 -8.26
CA PHE A 124 3.68 8.34 -9.44
C PHE A 124 4.86 8.22 -10.40
N SER A 125 5.58 9.32 -10.64
CA SER A 125 6.75 9.35 -11.51
C SER A 125 7.88 8.46 -10.97
N GLU A 126 8.16 8.53 -9.67
CA GLU A 126 9.11 7.63 -8.99
C GLU A 126 8.70 6.16 -9.13
N ALA A 127 7.43 5.84 -8.84
CA ALA A 127 6.91 4.48 -8.97
C ALA A 127 7.04 3.94 -10.40
N CYS A 128 6.81 4.77 -11.43
CA CYS A 128 6.98 4.36 -12.82
C CYS A 128 8.43 4.00 -13.17
N GLN A 129 9.41 4.75 -12.66
CA GLN A 129 10.83 4.45 -12.88
C GLN A 129 11.21 3.11 -12.25
N GLU A 130 10.91 2.93 -10.96
CA GLU A 130 11.27 1.72 -10.22
C GLU A 130 10.55 0.46 -10.73
N LEU A 131 9.27 0.57 -11.10
CA LEU A 131 8.51 -0.57 -11.63
C LEU A 131 8.95 -0.94 -13.06
N GLY A 132 9.47 0.04 -13.81
CA GLY A 132 9.93 -0.09 -15.19
C GLY A 132 11.31 -0.75 -15.33
N GLU A 133 12.25 -0.47 -14.43
CA GLU A 133 13.65 -0.93 -14.53
C GLU A 133 13.83 -2.46 -14.43
N GLY A 134 12.88 -3.19 -13.84
CA GLY A 134 12.90 -4.65 -13.77
C GLY A 134 12.36 -5.37 -15.02
N SER A 135 12.68 -4.89 -16.23
CA SER A 135 12.17 -5.42 -17.51
C SER A 135 13.27 -5.99 -18.42
N GLN A 136 14.44 -6.34 -17.87
CA GLN A 136 15.43 -7.18 -18.55
C GLN A 136 15.21 -8.65 -18.23
#